data_AF-A0A378FKW6-F1
#
_entry.id   AF-A0A378FKW6-F1
#
_cell.length_a   1.000
_cell.length_b   1.000
_cell.length_c   1.000
_cell.angle_alpha   90.00
_cell.angle_beta   90.00
_cell.angle_gamma   90.00
#
_symmetry.space_group_name_H-M   'P 1'
#
loop_
_entity.id
_entity.type
_entity.pdbx_description
1 polymer ?
#
loop_
_entity_poly.entity_id
_entity_poly.type
_entity_poly.pdbx_seq_one_letter_code
_entity_poly.pdbx_strand_id
1 'polypeptide(L)'
;MFRKDFAAIALVLTATQAGAEPLTATRYADFDRYVLALSWQTGFCQSMYDRNRNEPEECRLQQDTANKADFLTVHGLWPGLPKSIAARGVG
;
A
#
# COMPACT_ATOMS: atom_id res chain seq x y z
N MET A 1 32.61 13.73 -30.66
CA MET A 1 31.21 14.22 -30.58
C MET A 1 30.41 13.49 -29.50
N PHE A 2 30.52 12.15 -29.38
CA PHE A 2 29.76 11.30 -28.42
C PHE A 2 29.83 11.61 -26.91
N ARG A 3 30.91 12.18 -26.38
CA ARG A 3 31.11 12.32 -24.91
C ARG A 3 30.21 13.38 -24.27
N LYS A 4 29.74 14.35 -25.05
CA LYS A 4 28.88 15.45 -24.60
C LYS A 4 27.41 15.02 -24.55
N ASP A 5 27.02 14.11 -25.45
CA ASP A 5 25.67 13.55 -25.55
C ASP A 5 25.36 12.62 -24.36
N PHE A 6 26.32 11.80 -23.94
CA PHE A 6 26.17 10.95 -22.74
C PHE A 6 26.01 11.75 -21.44
N ALA A 7 26.70 12.88 -21.32
CA ALA A 7 26.59 13.74 -20.14
C ALA A 7 25.20 14.41 -20.05
N ALA A 8 24.64 14.83 -21.19
CA ALA A 8 23.31 15.42 -21.24
C ALA A 8 22.21 14.40 -20.89
N ILE A 9 22.35 13.14 -21.35
CA ILE A 9 21.39 12.07 -21.05
C ILE A 9 21.41 11.71 -19.56
N ALA A 10 22.60 11.59 -18.95
CA ALA A 10 22.74 11.29 -17.53
C ALA A 10 22.12 12.35 -16.61
N LEU A 11 22.18 13.64 -17.00
CA LEU A 11 21.61 14.75 -16.23
C LEU A 11 20.06 14.75 -16.27
N VAL A 12 19.47 14.34 -17.40
CA VAL A 12 18.01 14.25 -17.57
C VAL A 12 17.42 13.10 -16.74
N LEU A 13 18.13 11.99 -16.59
CA LEU A 13 17.68 10.82 -15.80
C LEU A 13 17.59 11.08 -14.29
N THR A 14 18.35 12.04 -13.76
CA THR A 14 18.29 12.38 -12.32
C THR A 14 17.18 13.37 -11.96
N ALA A 15 16.58 14.04 -12.94
CA ALA A 15 15.62 15.12 -12.72
C ALA A 15 14.18 14.65 -12.48
N THR A 16 13.88 13.35 -12.63
CA THR A 16 12.52 12.82 -12.56
C THR A 16 12.22 12.04 -11.28
N GLN A 17 12.85 12.39 -10.16
CA GLN A 17 12.39 11.93 -8.84
C GLN A 17 11.16 12.75 -8.43
N ALA A 18 10.00 12.42 -9.00
CA ALA A 18 8.73 12.94 -8.54
C ALA A 18 8.44 12.29 -7.17
N GLY A 19 8.74 13.01 -6.09
CA GLY A 19 8.25 12.64 -4.77
C GLY A 19 6.73 12.77 -4.75
N ALA A 20 6.05 11.75 -4.24
CA ALA A 20 4.63 11.90 -3.91
C ALA A 20 4.50 12.99 -2.83
N GLU A 21 3.61 13.95 -3.04
CA GLU A 21 3.25 14.90 -1.99
C GLU A 21 2.81 14.12 -0.74
N PRO A 22 3.26 14.53 0.47
CA PRO A 22 2.86 13.85 1.69
C PRO A 22 1.34 13.80 1.81
N LEU A 23 0.79 12.59 1.99
CA LEU A 23 -0.63 12.40 2.26
C LEU A 23 -0.97 13.09 3.59
N THR A 24 -1.48 14.32 3.50
CA THR A 24 -1.85 15.13 4.66
C THR A 24 -3.36 15.08 4.82
N ALA A 25 -3.81 14.56 5.96
CA ALA A 25 -5.23 14.51 6.26
C ALA A 25 -5.81 15.94 6.32
N THR A 26 -6.82 16.22 5.50
CA THR A 26 -7.45 17.54 5.45
C THR A 26 -8.43 17.77 6.61
N ARG A 27 -8.89 16.70 7.27
CA ARG A 27 -9.73 16.73 8.49
C ARG A 27 -9.38 15.56 9.41
N TYR A 28 -9.66 15.74 10.70
CA TYR A 28 -9.41 14.74 11.75
C TYR A 28 -7.96 14.21 11.73
N ALA A 29 -7.00 15.11 11.49
CA ALA A 29 -5.58 14.80 11.37
C ALA A 29 -4.89 14.54 12.73
N ASP A 30 -5.63 14.64 13.83
CA ASP A 30 -5.14 14.51 15.19
C ASP A 30 -5.15 13.06 15.70
N PHE A 31 -4.72 12.15 14.85
CA PHE A 31 -4.30 10.78 15.20
C PHE A 31 -2.77 10.72 15.27
N ASP A 32 -2.24 9.71 15.95
CA ASP A 32 -0.80 9.61 16.26
C ASP A 32 -0.05 8.56 15.42
N ARG A 33 -0.78 7.72 14.67
CA ARG A 33 -0.19 6.61 13.93
C ARG A 33 -1.05 6.17 12.74
N TYR A 34 -0.40 5.41 11.87
CA TYR A 34 -1.06 4.57 10.87
C TYR A 34 -0.82 3.10 11.17
N VAL A 35 -1.77 2.26 10.76
CA VAL A 35 -1.58 0.81 10.64
C VAL A 35 -1.44 0.51 9.15
N LEU A 36 -0.26 0.08 8.73
CA LEU A 36 -0.07 -0.57 7.43
C LEU A 36 -0.51 -2.02 7.59
N ALA A 37 -1.73 -2.32 7.16
CA ALA A 37 -2.25 -3.67 7.14
C ALA A 37 -1.76 -4.36 5.86
N LEU A 38 -1.03 -5.45 6.04
CA LEU A 38 -0.60 -6.33 4.96
C LEU A 38 -1.32 -7.67 5.11
N SER A 39 -1.87 -8.16 4.01
CA SER A 39 -2.47 -9.48 3.92
C SER A 39 -1.42 -10.46 3.41
N TRP A 40 -1.37 -11.66 4.00
CA TRP A 40 -0.77 -12.79 3.33
C TRP A 40 -1.82 -13.39 2.38
N GLN A 41 -1.74 -13.08 1.09
CA GLN A 41 -2.83 -13.28 0.12
C GLN A 41 -3.29 -14.74 0.03
N THR A 42 -2.35 -15.69 -0.02
CA THR A 42 -2.68 -17.12 -0.01
C THR A 42 -3.44 -17.52 1.26
N GLY A 43 -3.03 -17.01 2.42
CA GLY A 43 -3.71 -17.27 3.69
C GLY A 43 -5.09 -16.62 3.78
N PHE A 44 -5.24 -15.41 3.23
CA PHE A 44 -6.54 -14.76 3.10
C PHE A 44 -7.50 -15.60 2.24
N CYS A 45 -7.06 -16.03 1.05
CA CYS A 45 -7.87 -16.85 0.15
C CYS A 45 -8.22 -18.22 0.75
N GLN A 46 -7.26 -18.86 1.45
CA GLN A 46 -7.54 -20.08 2.22
C GLN A 46 -8.62 -19.84 3.28
N SER A 47 -8.58 -18.70 4.00
CA SER A 47 -9.58 -18.39 5.01
C SER A 47 -10.99 -18.18 4.44
N MET A 48 -11.11 -17.73 3.19
CA MET A 48 -12.40 -17.61 2.49
C MET A 48 -12.99 -18.99 2.20
N TYR A 49 -12.15 -19.92 1.74
CA TYR A 49 -12.52 -21.32 1.53
C TYR A 49 -12.92 -21.99 2.85
N ASP A 50 -12.06 -21.93 3.88
CA ASP A 50 -12.28 -22.59 5.17
C ASP A 50 -13.55 -22.11 5.88
N ARG A 51 -13.94 -20.85 5.66
CA ARG A 51 -15.15 -20.23 6.23
C ARG A 51 -16.38 -20.34 5.33
N ASN A 52 -16.28 -21.14 4.25
CA ASN A 52 -17.34 -21.38 3.28
C ASN A 52 -17.96 -20.07 2.77
N ARG A 53 -17.10 -19.09 2.46
CA ARG A 53 -17.47 -17.81 1.85
C ARG A 53 -17.43 -17.94 0.33
N ASN A 54 -18.18 -17.08 -0.35
CA ASN A 54 -18.06 -16.95 -1.79
C ASN A 54 -16.63 -16.54 -2.13
N GLU A 55 -16.01 -17.28 -3.05
CA GLU A 55 -14.63 -17.02 -3.46
C GLU A 55 -14.55 -15.67 -4.19
N PRO A 56 -13.71 -14.74 -3.70
CA PRO A 56 -13.44 -13.49 -4.40
C PRO A 56 -12.67 -13.71 -5.70
N GLU A 57 -12.82 -12.80 -6.66
CA GLU A 57 -12.15 -12.92 -7.97
C GLU A 57 -10.62 -12.93 -7.83
N GLU A 58 -10.07 -12.13 -6.91
CA GLU A 58 -8.64 -12.06 -6.64
C GLU A 58 -8.06 -13.39 -6.14
N CYS A 59 -8.87 -14.24 -5.50
CA CYS A 59 -8.47 -15.57 -5.06
C CYS A 59 -8.52 -16.57 -6.21
N ARG A 60 -9.56 -16.49 -7.05
CA ARG A 60 -9.70 -17.34 -8.23
C ARG A 60 -8.61 -17.10 -9.27
N LEU A 61 -8.19 -15.84 -9.43
CA LEU A 61 -7.15 -15.44 -10.39
C LEU A 61 -5.74 -15.54 -9.83
N GLN A 62 -5.58 -15.91 -8.55
CA GLN A 62 -4.28 -15.94 -7.92
C GLN A 62 -3.40 -17.01 -8.58
N GLN A 63 -2.22 -16.60 -9.05
CA GLN A 63 -1.23 -17.49 -9.64
C GLN A 63 -0.02 -17.61 -8.72
N ASP A 64 0.75 -18.68 -8.92
CA ASP A 64 2.02 -18.80 -8.22
C ASP A 64 3.02 -17.76 -8.72
N THR A 65 3.82 -17.21 -7.82
CA THR A 65 4.84 -16.21 -8.12
C THR A 65 6.23 -16.78 -7.90
N ALA A 66 7.22 -16.30 -8.67
CA ALA A 66 8.61 -16.69 -8.49
C ALA A 66 9.15 -16.26 -7.11
N ASN A 67 8.77 -15.05 -6.67
CA ASN A 67 9.09 -14.53 -5.35
C ASN A 67 7.89 -14.68 -4.41
N LYS A 68 8.02 -15.54 -3.39
CA LYS A 68 6.93 -15.80 -2.45
C LYS A 68 6.59 -14.59 -1.58
N ALA A 69 7.49 -13.63 -1.43
CA ALA A 69 7.19 -12.38 -0.72
C ALA A 69 6.11 -11.55 -1.43
N ASP A 70 5.87 -11.77 -2.72
CA ASP A 70 4.84 -11.06 -3.50
C ASP A 70 3.42 -11.43 -3.04
N PHE A 71 3.25 -12.50 -2.25
CA PHE A 71 1.98 -12.78 -1.58
C PHE A 71 1.69 -11.86 -0.39
N LEU A 72 2.66 -11.04 0.05
CA LEU A 72 2.42 -10.01 1.05
C LEU A 72 1.83 -8.76 0.37
N THR A 73 0.51 -8.72 0.29
CA THR A 73 -0.25 -7.69 -0.43
C THR A 73 -0.71 -6.58 0.51
N VAL A 74 -0.93 -5.38 -0.05
CA VAL A 74 -1.49 -4.25 0.71
C VAL A 74 -2.96 -4.51 0.99
N HIS A 75 -3.33 -4.58 2.26
CA HIS A 75 -4.73 -4.59 2.68
C HIS A 75 -5.25 -3.16 2.86
N GLY A 76 -4.45 -2.30 3.49
CA GLY A 76 -4.81 -0.91 3.69
C GLY A 76 -3.82 -0.13 4.53
N LEU A 77 -3.98 1.20 4.52
CA LEU A 77 -3.27 2.12 5.39
C LEU A 77 -4.31 2.89 6.20
N TRP A 78 -4.45 2.55 7.48
CA TRP A 78 -5.53 3.08 8.32
C TRP A 78 -5.00 4.06 9.36
N PRO A 79 -5.51 5.29 9.42
CA PRO A 79 -5.19 6.19 10.53
C PRO A 79 -5.76 5.62 11.83
N GLY A 80 -5.06 5.86 12.95
CA GLY A 80 -5.60 5.60 14.28
C GLY A 80 -6.83 6.46 14.59
N LEU A 81 -7.49 6.17 15.71
CA LEU A 81 -8.64 6.96 16.16
C LEU A 81 -8.22 8.41 16.44
N PRO A 82 -8.76 9.42 15.72
CA PRO A 82 -8.42 10.81 15.96
C PRO A 82 -8.95 11.28 17.32
N LYS A 83 -8.16 12.08 18.04
CA LYS A 83 -8.53 12.58 19.38
C LYS A 83 -9.84 13.39 19.36
N SER A 84 -10.04 14.19 18.33
CA SER A 84 -11.24 15.00 18.09
C SER A 84 -12.50 14.17 17.85
N ILE A 85 -12.35 12.93 17.36
CA ILE A 85 -13.44 11.95 17.26
C ILE A 85 -13.64 11.22 18.58
N ALA A 86 -12.56 10.77 19.22
CA ALA A 86 -12.61 10.10 20.53
C ALA A 86 -13.32 10.95 21.59
N ALA A 87 -13.08 12.27 21.58
CA ALA A 87 -13.73 13.24 22.46
C ALA A 87 -15.27 13.28 22.34
N ARG A 88 -15.84 12.70 21.26
CA ARG A 88 -17.28 12.59 21.03
C ARG A 88 -17.88 11.25 21.48
N GLY A 89 -17.09 10.39 22.13
CA GLY A 89 -17.56 9.13 22.72
C GLY A 89 -17.64 7.95 21.75
N VAL A 90 -16.96 8.00 20.60
CA VAL A 90 -16.84 6.87 19.67
C VAL A 90 -15.57 6.09 20.04
N GLY A 91 -15.73 4.83 20.43
CA GLY A 91 -14.66 3.91 20.83
C GLY A 91 -14.91 2.50 20.35
#